data_AF-A0A441D0V7-F1
#
_entry.id   AF-A0A441D0V7-F1
#
_cell.length_a   1.000
_cell.length_b   1.000
_cell.length_c   1.000
_cell.angle_alpha   90.00
_cell.angle_beta   90.00
_cell.angle_gamma   90.00
#
_symmetry.space_group_name_H-M   'P 1'
#
loop_
_entity.id
_entity.type
_entity.pdbx_description
1 polymer ?
#
loop_
_entity_poly.entity_id
_entity_poly.type
_entity_poly.pdbx_seq_one_letter_code
_entity_poly.pdbx_strand_id
1 'polypeptide(L)'
;MSPDPQRELWVRVILQATMDATTVVGSLEDAPATVRANRLASITARNQARAWFRPKNKDFIHVCNLAGMDPNSVAERAAAAMLLSDEAAARGEKFTITAADSQPSVKSTVATYKHDGKSLTIAEWAELTGIRAGTLRSRIQVGHPMATVLSTTYLPKGQTCNGKASFNRRGRPAKLYTFNGASKSLSRWSNDTGIKLATLVRRMKQGATIELALTAKDRERPKKLHTIDGVSKSLAQWADHAGVRYNTLIARLGKGRTLAEAVAMSRGVVSNLPASVGTGGGSLAQEGTNIGISE
;
A
#
# COMPACT_ATOMS: atom_id res chain seq x y z
N MET A 1 12.00 -4.59 12.59
CA MET A 1 13.10 -3.88 13.26
C MET A 1 12.88 -2.40 13.03
N SER A 2 12.72 -1.60 14.09
CA SER A 2 12.61 -0.15 13.94
C SER A 2 13.98 0.40 13.52
N PRO A 3 14.06 1.35 12.57
CA PRO A 3 15.33 2.00 12.25
C PRO A 3 15.89 2.73 13.48
N ASP A 4 17.21 2.70 13.64
CA ASP A 4 17.93 3.40 14.70
C ASP A 4 17.83 4.92 14.46
N PRO A 5 17.25 5.71 15.39
CA PRO A 5 17.04 7.13 15.21
C PRO A 5 18.36 7.91 15.03
N GLN A 6 19.47 7.42 15.58
CA GLN A 6 20.77 8.07 15.40
C GLN A 6 21.27 7.92 13.97
N ARG A 7 21.10 6.74 13.35
CA ARG A 7 21.45 6.54 11.95
C ARG A 7 20.66 7.44 11.02
N GLU A 8 19.36 7.60 11.29
CA GLU A 8 18.50 8.47 10.49
C GLU A 8 18.95 9.94 10.55
N LEU A 9 19.37 10.42 11.72
CA LEU A 9 19.92 11.77 11.88
C LEU A 9 21.13 11.99 10.97
N TRP A 10 22.10 11.07 10.98
CA TRP A 10 23.32 11.19 10.17
C TRP A 10 23.04 11.06 8.66
N VAL A 11 22.07 10.24 8.26
CA VAL A 11 21.59 10.19 6.87
C VAL A 11 21.08 11.57 6.42
N ARG A 12 20.32 12.26 7.28
CA ARG A 12 19.81 13.61 6.97
C ARG A 12 20.91 14.66 6.88
N VAL A 13 21.96 14.57 7.71
CA VAL A 13 23.12 15.47 7.63
C VAL A 13 23.83 15.33 6.28
N ILE A 14 24.07 14.09 5.82
CA ILE A 14 24.68 13.82 4.51
C ILE A 14 23.79 14.37 3.38
N LEU A 15 22.48 14.16 3.47
CA LEU A 15 21.54 14.66 2.47
C LEU A 15 21.53 16.18 2.40
N GLN A 16 21.51 16.87 3.55
CA GLN A 16 21.56 18.34 3.61
C GLN A 16 22.88 18.87 3.01
N ALA A 17 24.02 18.28 3.36
CA ALA A 17 25.30 18.65 2.77
C ALA A 17 25.33 18.45 1.25
N THR A 18 24.66 17.42 0.74
CA THR A 18 24.52 17.16 -0.70
C THR A 18 23.65 18.24 -1.37
N MET A 19 22.57 18.67 -0.71
CA MET A 19 21.72 19.78 -1.18
C MET A 19 22.50 21.09 -1.22
N ASP A 20 23.28 21.40 -0.19
CA ASP A 20 24.11 22.62 -0.11
C ASP A 20 25.23 22.63 -1.17
N ALA A 21 25.73 21.45 -1.57
CA ALA A 21 26.72 21.31 -2.63
C ALA A 21 26.14 21.42 -4.06
N THR A 22 24.82 21.27 -4.21
CA THR A 22 24.10 21.23 -5.50
C THR A 22 23.18 22.44 -5.74
N THR A 23 22.97 23.30 -4.75
CA THR A 23 22.17 24.53 -4.87
C THR A 23 22.74 25.48 -5.91
N VAL A 24 22.03 25.64 -7.02
CA VAL A 24 22.42 26.52 -8.13
C VAL A 24 22.23 27.97 -7.70
N VAL A 25 23.31 28.76 -7.75
CA VAL A 25 23.28 30.21 -7.54
C VAL A 25 23.11 30.88 -8.90
N GLY A 26 22.06 31.70 -9.08
CA GLY A 26 21.79 32.37 -10.36
C GLY A 26 22.91 33.33 -10.80
N SER A 27 23.01 33.57 -12.12
CA SER A 27 24.06 34.39 -12.76
C SER A 27 24.25 35.75 -12.11
N LEU A 28 25.50 36.10 -11.79
CA LEU A 28 25.90 37.29 -11.02
C LEU A 28 25.72 38.61 -11.79
N GLU A 29 25.62 38.58 -13.12
CA GLU A 29 25.92 39.73 -13.99
C GLU A 29 24.93 40.90 -13.88
N ASP A 30 23.66 40.65 -13.49
CA ASP A 30 22.62 41.70 -13.46
C ASP A 30 22.06 42.02 -12.06
N ALA A 31 22.68 41.52 -10.99
CA ALA A 31 22.14 41.66 -9.63
C ALA A 31 22.59 42.94 -8.90
N PRO A 32 21.70 43.57 -8.11
CA PRO A 32 22.07 44.70 -7.25
C PRO A 32 23.15 44.29 -6.22
N ALA A 33 23.95 45.25 -5.77
CA ALA A 33 25.14 45.01 -4.94
C ALA A 33 24.86 44.17 -3.68
N THR A 34 23.70 44.36 -3.04
CA THR A 34 23.26 43.57 -1.88
C THR A 34 23.04 42.10 -2.22
N VAL A 35 22.45 41.81 -3.39
CA VAL A 35 22.25 40.44 -3.88
C VAL A 35 23.59 39.81 -4.30
N ARG A 36 24.54 40.60 -4.80
CA ARG A 36 25.88 40.12 -5.16
C ARG A 36 26.65 39.57 -3.96
N ALA A 37 26.61 40.24 -2.81
CA ALA A 37 27.24 39.76 -1.58
C ALA A 37 26.65 38.42 -1.10
N ASN A 38 25.31 38.31 -1.09
CA ASN A 38 24.60 37.07 -0.72
C ASN A 38 24.93 35.91 -1.68
N ARG A 39 25.11 36.20 -2.97
CA ARG A 39 25.51 35.20 -3.97
C ARG A 39 26.94 34.73 -3.77
N LEU A 40 27.88 35.63 -3.47
CA LEU A 40 29.27 35.25 -3.15
C LEU A 40 29.35 34.38 -1.88
N ALA A 41 28.57 34.71 -0.85
CA ALA A 41 28.45 33.87 0.34
C ALA A 41 27.90 32.48 -0.01
N SER A 42 26.89 32.42 -0.88
CA SER A 42 26.29 31.16 -1.36
C SER A 42 27.27 30.31 -2.19
N ILE A 43 28.08 30.94 -3.05
CA ILE A 43 29.14 30.27 -3.81
C ILE A 43 30.22 29.71 -2.87
N THR A 44 30.60 30.49 -1.85
CA THR A 44 31.58 30.06 -0.84
C THR A 44 31.06 28.87 -0.04
N ALA A 45 29.79 28.92 0.40
CA ALA A 45 29.13 27.83 1.10
C ALA A 45 29.05 26.55 0.23
N ARG A 46 28.67 26.68 -1.05
CA ARG A 46 28.66 25.56 -2.02
C ARG A 46 30.05 24.93 -2.16
N ASN A 47 31.10 25.74 -2.27
CA ASN A 47 32.47 25.24 -2.39
C ASN A 47 32.97 24.54 -1.12
N GLN A 48 32.61 25.06 0.06
CA GLN A 48 32.90 24.41 1.34
C GLN A 48 32.17 23.05 1.45
N ALA A 49 30.90 23.00 1.08
CA ALA A 49 30.12 21.75 1.05
C ALA A 49 30.73 20.72 0.07
N ARG A 50 31.16 21.14 -1.12
CA ARG A 50 31.87 20.27 -2.07
C ARG A 50 33.21 19.76 -1.51
N ALA A 51 33.98 20.61 -0.84
CA ALA A 51 35.23 20.21 -0.20
C ALA A 51 35.02 19.22 0.94
N TRP A 52 33.86 19.26 1.61
CA TRP A 52 33.52 18.35 2.70
C TRP A 52 33.46 16.88 2.25
N PHE A 53 32.93 16.59 1.05
CA PHE A 53 32.81 15.24 0.47
C PHE A 53 34.14 14.62 -0.01
N ARG A 54 35.29 15.25 0.24
CA ARG A 54 36.59 14.67 -0.12
C ARG A 54 36.84 13.40 0.72
N PRO A 55 37.22 12.26 0.11
CA PRO A 55 37.50 11.03 0.86
C PRO A 55 38.61 11.13 1.91
N LYS A 56 39.44 12.20 1.88
CA LYS A 56 40.47 12.47 2.89
C LYS A 56 39.96 13.24 4.11
N ASN A 57 38.72 13.74 4.08
CA ASN A 57 38.14 14.50 5.18
C ASN A 57 37.69 13.55 6.31
N LYS A 58 38.29 13.72 7.50
CA LYS A 58 38.01 12.87 8.67
C LYS A 58 36.56 12.99 9.15
N ASP A 59 36.00 14.19 9.12
CA ASP A 59 34.63 14.44 9.60
C ASP A 59 33.60 13.75 8.72
N PHE A 60 33.80 13.80 7.40
CA PHE A 60 32.97 13.11 6.42
C PHE A 60 33.00 11.58 6.62
N ILE A 61 34.19 11.00 6.80
CA ILE A 61 34.35 9.57 7.07
C ILE A 61 33.62 9.21 8.37
N HIS A 62 33.77 10.01 9.42
CA HIS A 62 33.12 9.77 10.70
C HIS A 62 31.59 9.79 10.59
N VAL A 63 31.03 10.79 9.90
CA VAL A 63 29.59 10.90 9.66
C VAL A 63 29.05 9.72 8.85
N CYS A 64 29.77 9.27 7.82
CA CYS A 64 29.38 8.10 7.03
C CYS A 64 29.36 6.81 7.87
N ASN A 65 30.36 6.63 8.73
CA ASN A 65 30.42 5.47 9.64
C ASN A 65 29.24 5.47 10.63
N LEU A 66 28.87 6.63 11.18
CA LEU A 66 27.70 6.75 12.07
C LEU A 66 26.37 6.51 11.35
N ALA A 67 26.27 6.89 10.08
CA ALA A 67 25.13 6.56 9.22
C ALA A 67 25.11 5.08 8.76
N GLY A 68 26.19 4.33 8.97
CA GLY A 68 26.34 2.97 8.46
C GLY A 68 26.44 2.89 6.94
N MET A 69 27.04 3.89 6.30
CA MET A 69 27.29 3.94 4.85
C MET A 69 28.79 3.88 4.56
N ASP A 70 29.14 3.32 3.39
CA ASP A 70 30.51 3.35 2.89
C ASP A 70 30.90 4.77 2.43
N PRO A 71 31.94 5.40 3.00
CA PRO A 71 32.34 6.77 2.65
C PRO A 71 32.67 6.96 1.17
N ASN A 72 33.29 5.97 0.52
CA ASN A 72 33.64 6.07 -0.90
C ASN A 72 32.38 6.08 -1.78
N SER A 73 31.44 5.17 -1.50
CA SER A 73 30.14 5.10 -2.19
C SER A 73 29.29 6.36 -2.00
N VAL A 74 29.40 7.04 -0.85
CA VAL A 74 28.72 8.33 -0.61
C VAL A 74 29.40 9.45 -1.38
N ALA A 75 30.74 9.52 -1.36
CA ALA A 75 31.51 10.52 -2.07
C ALA A 75 31.30 10.43 -3.59
N GLU A 76 31.30 9.23 -4.16
CA GLU A 76 31.05 8.99 -5.59
C GLU A 76 29.66 9.46 -6.01
N ARG A 77 28.62 9.10 -5.23
CA ARG A 77 27.24 9.55 -5.50
C ARG A 77 27.09 11.06 -5.38
N ALA A 78 27.71 11.67 -4.36
CA ALA A 78 27.68 13.11 -4.19
C ALA A 78 28.38 13.83 -5.35
N ALA A 79 29.53 13.33 -5.81
CA ALA A 79 30.25 13.85 -6.97
C ALA A 79 29.41 13.74 -8.26
N ALA A 80 28.73 12.62 -8.48
CA ALA A 80 27.82 12.44 -9.61
C ALA A 80 26.63 13.44 -9.56
N ALA A 81 26.05 13.67 -8.38
CA ALA A 81 24.99 14.65 -8.20
C ALA A 81 25.47 16.10 -8.43
N MET A 82 26.69 16.43 -8.02
CA MET A 82 27.31 17.74 -8.30
C MET A 82 27.52 17.96 -9.80
N LEU A 83 27.95 16.93 -10.53
CA LEU A 83 28.14 16.98 -11.98
C LEU A 83 26.82 17.18 -12.73
N LEU A 84 25.77 16.43 -12.36
CA LEU A 84 24.42 16.63 -12.92
C LEU A 84 23.85 18.01 -12.62
N SER A 85 24.09 18.55 -11.42
CA SER A 85 23.72 19.92 -11.05
C SER A 85 24.44 20.97 -11.91
N ASP A 86 25.74 20.78 -12.16
CA ASP A 86 26.54 21.68 -13.00
C ASP A 86 26.07 21.62 -14.47
N GLU A 87 25.76 20.43 -15.00
CA GLU A 87 25.19 20.25 -16.35
C GLU A 87 23.79 20.87 -16.49
N ALA A 88 22.94 20.73 -15.48
CA ALA A 88 21.62 21.35 -15.47
C ALA A 88 21.73 22.89 -15.42
N ALA A 89 22.64 23.41 -14.61
CA ALA A 89 22.92 24.85 -14.54
C ALA A 89 23.43 25.39 -15.89
N ALA A 90 24.29 24.66 -16.58
CA ALA A 90 24.77 25.01 -17.92
C ALA A 90 23.64 25.06 -18.97
N ARG A 91 22.59 24.24 -18.80
CA ARG A 91 21.38 24.25 -19.65
C ARG A 91 20.33 25.27 -19.22
N GLY A 92 20.51 25.95 -18.09
CA GLY A 92 19.49 26.83 -17.50
C GLY A 92 18.31 26.07 -16.90
N GLU A 93 18.45 24.76 -16.64
CA GLU A 93 17.43 23.92 -16.04
C GLU A 93 17.51 23.95 -14.50
N LYS A 94 16.36 23.93 -13.83
CA LYS A 94 16.31 23.85 -12.36
C LYS A 94 16.56 22.41 -11.91
N PHE A 95 17.71 22.14 -11.30
CA PHE A 95 18.01 20.85 -10.68
C PHE A 95 17.33 20.74 -9.31
N THR A 96 16.51 19.71 -9.12
CA THR A 96 15.93 19.35 -7.82
C THR A 96 16.24 17.90 -7.50
N ILE A 97 16.91 17.64 -6.37
CA ILE A 97 17.09 16.28 -5.86
C ILE A 97 15.75 15.86 -5.24
N THR A 98 14.92 15.15 -5.98
CA THR A 98 13.76 14.48 -5.41
C THR A 98 14.22 13.25 -4.63
N ALA A 99 13.66 13.03 -3.42
CA ALA A 99 13.95 11.86 -2.59
C ALA A 99 13.72 10.52 -3.32
N ALA A 100 12.94 10.54 -4.41
CA ALA A 100 12.72 9.40 -5.30
C ALA A 100 13.98 9.00 -6.10
N ASP A 101 14.87 9.95 -6.42
CA ASP A 101 16.08 9.70 -7.20
C ASP A 101 17.28 9.29 -6.32
N SER A 102 17.15 9.46 -4.99
CA SER A 102 18.22 9.19 -4.01
C SER A 102 18.50 7.71 -3.76
N GLN A 103 17.66 6.83 -4.31
CA GLN A 103 17.98 5.43 -4.44
C GLN A 103 18.26 5.19 -5.93
N PRO A 104 19.53 5.19 -6.38
CA PRO A 104 19.82 4.40 -7.57
C PRO A 104 19.22 3.03 -7.24
N SER A 105 18.24 2.60 -8.04
CA SER A 105 17.88 1.20 -8.08
C SER A 105 19.18 0.52 -8.45
N VAL A 106 19.96 0.13 -7.43
CA VAL A 106 21.00 -0.86 -7.56
C VAL A 106 20.20 -1.98 -8.18
N LYS A 107 20.37 -2.17 -9.50
CA LYS A 107 19.68 -3.21 -10.25
C LYS A 107 19.96 -4.44 -9.42
N SER A 108 18.98 -4.88 -8.64
CA SER A 108 19.26 -5.85 -7.60
C SER A 108 19.80 -7.03 -8.38
N THR A 109 21.04 -7.41 -8.09
CA THR A 109 21.69 -8.48 -8.82
C THR A 109 20.75 -9.67 -8.65
N VAL A 110 20.09 -10.05 -9.74
CA VAL A 110 18.97 -10.98 -9.67
C VAL A 110 19.58 -12.28 -9.17
N ALA A 111 19.16 -12.72 -7.98
CA ALA A 111 19.77 -13.88 -7.35
C ALA A 111 19.66 -15.11 -8.27
N THR A 112 20.82 -15.65 -8.65
CA THR A 112 20.94 -16.87 -9.46
C THR A 112 21.14 -18.09 -8.55
N TYR A 113 20.50 -19.20 -8.89
CA TYR A 113 20.53 -20.44 -8.12
C TYR A 113 21.13 -21.57 -8.96
N LYS A 114 22.10 -22.28 -8.38
CA LYS A 114 22.83 -23.39 -9.04
C LYS A 114 22.14 -24.73 -8.82
N HIS A 115 21.83 -25.45 -9.90
CA HIS A 115 21.35 -26.83 -9.87
C HIS A 115 21.73 -27.53 -11.17
N ASP A 116 22.19 -28.78 -11.09
CA ASP A 116 22.62 -29.60 -12.24
C ASP A 116 23.57 -28.88 -13.20
N GLY A 117 24.55 -28.17 -12.63
CA GLY A 117 25.57 -27.42 -13.39
C GLY A 117 25.08 -26.12 -14.04
N LYS A 118 23.78 -25.79 -13.98
CA LYS A 118 23.20 -24.55 -14.51
C LYS A 118 23.03 -23.51 -13.39
N SER A 119 23.29 -22.25 -13.70
CA SER A 119 23.09 -21.11 -12.79
C SER A 119 22.03 -20.19 -13.40
N LEU A 120 20.77 -20.36 -13.00
CA LEU A 120 19.63 -19.62 -13.56
C LEU A 120 18.90 -18.82 -12.47
N THR A 121 18.20 -17.77 -12.90
CA THR A 121 17.29 -16.99 -12.06
C THR A 121 16.01 -17.79 -11.75
N ILE A 122 15.25 -17.37 -10.73
CA ILE A 122 13.98 -18.03 -10.40
C ILE A 122 12.97 -17.94 -11.54
N ALA A 123 13.01 -16.86 -12.34
CA ALA A 123 12.12 -16.68 -13.48
C ALA A 123 12.42 -17.71 -14.57
N GLU A 124 13.70 -17.90 -14.90
CA GLU A 124 14.14 -18.90 -15.88
C GLU A 124 13.85 -20.32 -15.40
N TRP A 125 14.08 -20.63 -14.11
CA TRP A 125 13.71 -21.93 -13.54
C TRP A 125 12.19 -22.18 -13.58
N ALA A 126 11.37 -21.13 -13.42
CA ALA A 126 9.92 -21.23 -13.49
C ALA A 126 9.44 -21.58 -14.90
N GLU A 127 10.05 -20.97 -15.92
CA GLU A 127 9.78 -21.26 -17.32
C GLU A 127 10.23 -22.68 -17.70
N LEU A 128 11.43 -23.08 -17.28
CA LEU A 128 11.99 -24.41 -17.56
C LEU A 128 11.17 -25.54 -16.94
N THR A 129 10.68 -25.37 -15.71
CA THR A 129 9.95 -26.41 -14.97
C THR A 129 8.43 -26.35 -15.11
N GLY A 130 7.89 -25.25 -15.63
CA GLY A 130 6.45 -24.96 -15.64
C GLY A 130 5.86 -24.64 -14.25
N ILE A 131 6.70 -24.45 -13.22
CA ILE A 131 6.28 -24.13 -11.86
C ILE A 131 6.28 -22.61 -11.69
N ARG A 132 5.18 -22.03 -11.19
CA ARG A 132 5.09 -20.59 -10.95
C ARG A 132 6.26 -20.08 -10.08
N ALA A 133 6.92 -18.99 -10.51
CA ALA A 133 8.07 -18.41 -9.81
C ALA A 133 7.81 -18.07 -8.33
N GLY A 134 6.59 -17.68 -7.96
CA GLY A 134 6.19 -17.45 -6.57
C GLY A 134 6.25 -18.73 -5.71
N THR A 135 5.89 -19.88 -6.29
CA THR A 135 6.00 -21.19 -5.64
C THR A 135 7.46 -21.56 -5.41
N LEU A 136 8.33 -21.37 -6.42
CA LEU A 136 9.77 -21.60 -6.27
C LEU A 136 10.37 -20.72 -5.17
N ARG A 137 10.05 -19.42 -5.16
CA ARG A 137 10.46 -18.48 -4.08
C ARG A 137 10.02 -18.97 -2.70
N SER A 138 8.76 -19.37 -2.55
CA SER A 138 8.25 -19.88 -1.28
C SER A 138 9.00 -21.15 -0.84
N ARG A 139 9.27 -22.08 -1.76
CA ARG A 139 10.03 -23.31 -1.46
C ARG A 139 11.47 -22.99 -1.02
N ILE A 140 12.13 -22.05 -1.68
CA ILE A 140 13.49 -21.57 -1.32
C ILE A 140 13.48 -20.89 0.06
N GLN A 141 12.49 -20.03 0.33
CA GLN A 141 12.36 -19.30 1.60
C GLN A 141 12.14 -20.24 2.78
N VAL A 142 11.42 -21.36 2.58
CA VAL A 142 11.27 -22.42 3.58
C VAL A 142 12.56 -23.22 3.79
N GLY A 143 13.54 -23.09 2.88
CA GLY A 143 14.84 -23.76 2.97
C GLY A 143 14.88 -25.14 2.32
N HIS A 144 14.00 -25.42 1.35
CA HIS A 144 14.06 -26.67 0.61
C HIS A 144 15.29 -26.74 -0.31
N PRO A 145 15.93 -27.92 -0.47
CA PRO A 145 17.02 -28.08 -1.41
C PRO A 145 16.51 -27.87 -2.84
N MET A 146 17.37 -27.36 -3.72
CA MET A 146 16.97 -26.91 -5.05
C MET A 146 16.35 -28.04 -5.91
N ALA A 147 16.80 -29.28 -5.74
CA ALA A 147 16.19 -30.46 -6.38
C ALA A 147 14.69 -30.61 -6.02
N THR A 148 14.36 -30.42 -4.74
CA THR A 148 12.97 -30.46 -4.25
C THR A 148 12.19 -29.22 -4.69
N VAL A 149 12.85 -28.06 -4.76
CA VAL A 149 12.25 -26.81 -5.25
C VAL A 149 11.77 -26.96 -6.68
N LEU A 150 12.54 -27.62 -7.55
CA LEU A 150 12.25 -27.78 -8.98
C LEU A 150 11.36 -28.99 -9.29
N SER A 151 11.09 -29.86 -8.31
CA SER A 151 10.21 -31.00 -8.50
C SER A 151 8.75 -30.57 -8.71
N THR A 152 8.16 -31.00 -9.83
CA THR A 152 6.74 -30.78 -10.16
C THR A 152 5.81 -31.60 -9.28
N THR A 153 6.29 -32.75 -8.79
CA THR A 153 5.53 -33.65 -7.90
C THR A 153 5.57 -33.21 -6.44
N TYR A 154 6.31 -32.13 -6.11
CA TYR A 154 6.34 -31.61 -4.76
C TYR A 154 4.98 -31.02 -4.37
N LEU A 155 4.22 -31.81 -3.61
CA LEU A 155 3.02 -31.38 -2.91
C LEU A 155 3.44 -30.74 -1.58
N PRO A 156 3.08 -29.46 -1.32
CA PRO A 156 3.35 -28.85 -0.02
C PRO A 156 2.75 -29.72 1.08
N LYS A 157 3.55 -30.09 2.09
CA LYS A 157 3.02 -30.69 3.32
C LYS A 157 2.01 -29.72 3.94
N GLY A 158 0.73 -29.92 3.68
CA GLY A 158 -0.37 -29.09 4.17
C GLY A 158 -1.37 -28.59 3.11
N GLN A 159 -1.10 -28.79 1.81
CA GLN A 159 -2.05 -28.44 0.74
C GLN A 159 -2.36 -29.68 -0.11
N THR A 160 -3.09 -30.63 0.48
CA THR A 160 -3.65 -31.74 -0.28
C THR A 160 -4.86 -31.23 -1.07
N CYS A 161 -4.66 -30.96 -2.36
CA CYS A 161 -5.76 -30.81 -3.32
C CYS A 161 -6.45 -32.14 -3.67
N ASN A 162 -5.97 -33.28 -3.14
CA ASN A 162 -6.55 -34.60 -3.40
C ASN A 162 -6.90 -35.33 -2.09
N GLY A 163 -8.15 -35.15 -1.64
CA GLY A 163 -8.94 -36.19 -0.96
C GLY A 163 -8.51 -36.69 0.43
N LYS A 164 -7.35 -36.32 0.99
CA LYS A 164 -6.94 -36.77 2.33
C LYS A 164 -7.02 -35.62 3.34
N ALA A 165 -7.88 -35.84 4.34
CA ALA A 165 -8.15 -35.05 5.55
C ALA A 165 -7.64 -33.58 5.51
N SER A 166 -8.53 -32.66 5.17
CA SER A 166 -8.36 -31.22 5.40
C SER A 166 -8.10 -30.98 6.89
N PHE A 167 -6.84 -30.93 7.30
CA PHE A 167 -6.49 -30.38 8.59
C PHE A 167 -6.81 -28.89 8.55
N ASN A 168 -7.56 -28.38 9.53
CA ASN A 168 -7.70 -26.93 9.71
C ASN A 168 -6.29 -26.32 9.86
N ARG A 169 -6.11 -25.00 9.66
CA ARG A 169 -4.80 -24.29 9.80
C ARG A 169 -4.05 -24.55 11.13
N ARG A 170 -4.67 -25.24 12.09
CA ARG A 170 -4.13 -25.68 13.38
C ARG A 170 -3.83 -27.20 13.47
N GLY A 171 -3.75 -27.92 12.36
CA GLY A 171 -3.43 -29.35 12.36
C GLY A 171 -4.51 -30.27 12.97
N ARG A 172 -5.71 -29.76 13.25
CA ARG A 172 -6.81 -30.58 13.80
C ARG A 172 -7.55 -31.30 12.65
N PRO A 173 -7.75 -32.63 12.72
CA PRO A 173 -8.50 -33.35 11.70
C PRO A 173 -9.91 -32.77 11.56
N ALA A 174 -10.40 -32.63 10.33
CA ALA A 174 -11.76 -32.17 10.09
C ALA A 174 -12.77 -33.15 10.70
N LYS A 175 -13.75 -32.61 11.43
CA LYS A 175 -14.87 -33.40 11.96
C LYS A 175 -15.70 -33.94 10.79
N LEU A 176 -15.90 -35.25 10.75
CA LEU A 176 -16.73 -35.93 9.76
C LEU A 176 -18.17 -36.06 10.26
N TYR A 177 -19.11 -35.99 9.33
CA TYR A 177 -20.54 -36.10 9.57
C TYR A 177 -21.12 -37.12 8.60
N THR A 178 -21.83 -38.11 9.15
CA THR A 178 -22.43 -39.21 8.41
C THR A 178 -23.86 -38.88 8.02
N PHE A 179 -24.20 -39.01 6.74
CA PHE A 179 -25.56 -38.87 6.21
C PHE A 179 -25.73 -39.79 5.01
N ASN A 180 -26.82 -40.57 4.94
CA ASN A 180 -27.08 -41.57 3.90
C ASN A 180 -25.90 -42.53 3.64
N GLY A 181 -25.28 -43.04 4.71
CA GLY A 181 -24.15 -43.98 4.62
C GLY A 181 -22.80 -43.37 4.22
N ALA A 182 -22.75 -42.07 3.89
CA ALA A 182 -21.50 -41.39 3.54
C ALA A 182 -21.00 -40.51 4.71
N SER A 183 -19.73 -40.65 5.09
CA SER A 183 -19.07 -39.82 6.10
C SER A 183 -18.16 -38.79 5.45
N LYS A 184 -18.57 -37.52 5.44
CA LYS A 184 -17.84 -36.42 4.79
C LYS A 184 -17.66 -35.22 5.74
N SER A 185 -16.70 -34.34 5.43
CA SER A 185 -16.56 -33.06 6.13
C SER A 185 -17.64 -32.06 5.69
N LEU A 186 -17.95 -31.04 6.50
CA LEU A 186 -18.92 -30.00 6.12
C LEU A 186 -18.52 -29.26 4.83
N SER A 187 -17.22 -29.06 4.60
CA SER A 187 -16.72 -28.44 3.36
C SER A 187 -17.06 -29.28 2.14
N ARG A 188 -16.89 -30.61 2.25
CA ARG A 188 -17.25 -31.52 1.17
C ARG A 188 -18.77 -31.58 0.96
N TRP A 189 -19.55 -31.67 2.04
CA TRP A 189 -21.02 -31.57 1.95
C TRP A 189 -21.49 -30.26 1.31
N SER A 190 -20.83 -29.14 1.62
CA SER A 190 -21.12 -27.83 1.02
C SER A 190 -20.92 -27.84 -0.50
N ASN A 191 -19.82 -28.42 -0.98
CA ASN A 191 -19.54 -28.54 -2.41
C ASN A 191 -20.52 -29.50 -3.11
N ASP A 192 -20.81 -30.65 -2.50
CA ASP A 192 -21.66 -31.68 -3.10
C ASP A 192 -23.14 -31.24 -3.18
N THR A 193 -23.63 -30.44 -2.21
CA THR A 193 -25.03 -29.99 -2.16
C THR A 193 -25.28 -28.58 -2.70
N GLY A 194 -24.22 -27.81 -2.95
CA GLY A 194 -24.31 -26.39 -3.30
C GLY A 194 -24.72 -25.46 -2.15
N ILE A 195 -24.98 -25.98 -0.94
CA ILE A 195 -25.29 -25.17 0.23
C ILE A 195 -24.01 -24.52 0.75
N LYS A 196 -24.01 -23.20 0.97
CA LYS A 196 -22.83 -22.49 1.51
C LYS A 196 -22.38 -23.09 2.85
N LEU A 197 -21.08 -23.33 3.00
CA LEU A 197 -20.47 -23.89 4.22
C LEU A 197 -20.88 -23.11 5.48
N ALA A 198 -20.90 -21.77 5.41
CA ALA A 198 -21.32 -20.92 6.51
C ALA A 198 -22.77 -21.18 6.95
N THR A 199 -23.67 -21.51 6.01
CA THR A 199 -25.06 -21.88 6.30
C THR A 199 -25.12 -23.20 7.05
N LEU A 200 -24.40 -24.23 6.61
CA LEU A 200 -24.32 -25.52 7.30
C LEU A 200 -23.76 -25.36 8.73
N VAL A 201 -22.66 -24.62 8.89
CA VAL A 201 -22.06 -24.34 10.21
C VAL A 201 -23.05 -23.62 11.13
N ARG A 202 -23.78 -22.61 10.62
CA ARG A 202 -24.80 -21.89 11.40
C ARG A 202 -25.93 -22.83 11.84
N ARG A 203 -26.45 -23.66 10.93
CA ARG A 203 -27.52 -24.64 11.24
C ARG A 203 -27.07 -25.62 12.33
N MET A 204 -25.87 -26.17 12.21
CA MET A 204 -25.29 -27.08 13.22
C MET A 204 -25.07 -26.37 14.57
N LYS A 205 -24.64 -25.10 14.58
CA LYS A 205 -24.51 -24.30 15.81
C LYS A 205 -25.84 -24.02 16.50
N GLN A 206 -26.94 -24.00 15.74
CA GLN A 206 -28.31 -23.88 16.25
C GLN A 206 -28.88 -25.23 16.71
N GLY A 207 -28.08 -26.29 16.74
CA GLY A 207 -28.49 -27.63 17.18
C GLY A 207 -29.17 -28.47 16.09
N ALA A 208 -29.19 -28.02 14.83
CA ALA A 208 -29.71 -28.86 13.75
C ALA A 208 -28.83 -30.10 13.55
N THR A 209 -29.46 -31.25 13.30
CA THR A 209 -28.77 -32.45 12.84
C THR A 209 -28.24 -32.26 11.41
N ILE A 210 -27.26 -33.07 11.00
CA ILE A 210 -26.69 -32.98 9.64
C ILE A 210 -27.77 -33.20 8.57
N GLU A 211 -28.71 -34.11 8.81
CA GLU A 211 -29.80 -34.44 7.88
C GLU A 211 -30.71 -33.23 7.65
N LEU A 212 -31.13 -32.58 8.74
CA LEU A 212 -31.93 -31.36 8.68
C LEU A 212 -31.13 -30.22 8.07
N ALA A 213 -29.82 -30.14 8.37
CA ALA A 213 -28.95 -29.11 7.84
C ALA A 213 -28.76 -29.21 6.31
N LEU A 214 -28.82 -30.42 5.73
CA LEU A 214 -28.69 -30.64 4.28
C LEU A 214 -30.05 -30.56 3.55
N THR A 215 -31.13 -30.98 4.18
CA THR A 215 -32.48 -31.00 3.56
C THR A 215 -33.24 -29.69 3.71
N ALA A 216 -32.95 -28.90 4.75
CA ALA A 216 -33.66 -27.65 4.97
C ALA A 216 -33.45 -26.69 3.79
N LYS A 217 -34.53 -26.35 3.10
CA LYS A 217 -34.56 -25.19 2.22
C LYS A 217 -34.20 -23.96 3.05
N ASP A 218 -33.48 -23.02 2.44
CA ASP A 218 -33.21 -21.75 3.11
C ASP A 218 -34.56 -21.14 3.47
N ARG A 219 -34.82 -21.02 4.79
CA ARG A 219 -36.00 -20.32 5.27
C ARG A 219 -35.90 -18.91 4.72
N GLU A 220 -36.80 -18.56 3.81
CA GLU A 220 -36.97 -17.18 3.42
C GLU A 220 -37.21 -16.41 4.71
N ARG A 221 -36.28 -15.52 5.05
CA ARG A 221 -36.51 -14.65 6.20
C ARG A 221 -37.71 -13.80 5.81
N PRO A 222 -38.81 -13.83 6.58
CA PRO A 222 -39.93 -12.96 6.28
C PRO A 222 -39.39 -11.54 6.21
N LYS A 223 -39.56 -10.88 5.07
CA LYS A 223 -39.11 -9.52 4.89
C LYS A 223 -39.89 -8.68 5.89
N LYS A 224 -39.22 -8.15 6.91
CA LYS A 224 -39.86 -7.28 7.90
C LYS A 224 -40.45 -6.09 7.14
N LEU A 225 -41.78 -6.00 7.14
CA LEU A 225 -42.50 -4.90 6.54
C LEU A 225 -42.57 -3.76 7.54
N HIS A 226 -42.47 -2.54 7.02
CA HIS A 226 -42.57 -1.31 7.79
C HIS A 226 -43.67 -0.46 7.18
N THR A 227 -44.61 -0.04 8.03
CA THR A 227 -45.77 0.76 7.65
C THR A 227 -45.49 2.24 7.90
N ILE A 228 -45.66 3.07 6.88
CA ILE A 228 -45.62 4.54 6.96
C ILE A 228 -46.87 5.03 6.22
N ASP A 229 -47.68 5.87 6.87
CA ASP A 229 -48.90 6.45 6.28
C ASP A 229 -49.84 5.41 5.64
N GLY A 230 -50.01 4.26 6.32
CA GLY A 230 -50.87 3.16 5.85
C GLY A 230 -50.25 2.25 4.77
N VAL A 231 -49.08 2.59 4.24
CA VAL A 231 -48.40 1.80 3.20
C VAL A 231 -47.33 0.91 3.84
N SER A 232 -47.43 -0.41 3.66
CA SER A 232 -46.46 -1.39 4.20
C SER A 232 -45.48 -1.84 3.13
N LYS A 233 -44.19 -1.49 3.28
CA LYS A 233 -43.11 -1.86 2.36
C LYS A 233 -41.89 -2.40 3.11
N SER A 234 -41.05 -3.18 2.44
CA SER A 234 -39.73 -3.55 2.97
C SER A 234 -38.78 -2.36 2.94
N LEU A 235 -37.72 -2.36 3.75
CA LEU A 235 -36.73 -1.29 3.76
C LEU A 235 -36.05 -1.06 2.38
N ALA A 236 -35.88 -2.12 1.58
CA ALA A 236 -35.36 -1.98 0.21
C ALA A 236 -36.34 -1.19 -0.66
N GLN A 237 -37.62 -1.56 -0.64
CA GLN A 237 -38.66 -0.84 -1.39
C GLN A 237 -38.84 0.61 -0.89
N TRP A 238 -38.67 0.87 0.40
CA TRP A 238 -38.65 2.24 0.94
C TRP A 238 -37.44 3.03 0.45
N ALA A 239 -36.27 2.42 0.36
CA ALA A 239 -35.07 3.06 -0.18
C ALA A 239 -35.26 3.43 -1.67
N ASP A 240 -35.83 2.51 -2.45
CA ASP A 240 -36.14 2.74 -3.86
C ASP A 240 -37.19 3.85 -4.03
N HIS A 241 -38.25 3.83 -3.20
CA HIS A 241 -39.28 4.87 -3.18
C HIS A 241 -38.74 6.25 -2.82
N ALA A 242 -37.77 6.32 -1.90
CA ALA A 242 -37.11 7.57 -1.50
C ALA A 242 -35.99 8.01 -2.45
N GLY A 243 -35.64 7.21 -3.46
CA GLY A 243 -34.52 7.48 -4.36
C GLY A 243 -33.15 7.44 -3.67
N VAL A 244 -33.01 6.71 -2.56
CA VAL A 244 -31.74 6.57 -1.81
C VAL A 244 -31.23 5.14 -1.85
N ARG A 245 -29.91 4.95 -1.69
CA ARG A 245 -29.34 3.60 -1.59
C ARG A 245 -29.79 2.95 -0.28
N TYR A 246 -30.08 1.64 -0.29
CA TYR A 246 -30.48 0.87 0.89
C TYR A 246 -29.55 1.09 2.10
N ASN A 247 -28.23 1.04 1.89
CA ASN A 247 -27.25 1.26 2.96
C ASN A 247 -27.33 2.67 3.57
N THR A 248 -27.68 3.68 2.77
CA THR A 248 -27.91 5.05 3.27
C THR A 248 -29.13 5.10 4.19
N LEU A 249 -30.21 4.42 3.82
CA LEU A 249 -31.41 4.33 4.66
C LEU A 249 -31.10 3.61 5.98
N ILE A 250 -30.37 2.48 5.94
CA ILE A 250 -29.93 1.75 7.14
C ILE A 250 -29.04 2.63 8.04
N ALA A 251 -28.10 3.38 7.45
CA ALA A 251 -27.24 4.28 8.22
C ALA A 251 -28.03 5.42 8.90
N ARG A 252 -29.11 5.91 8.29
CA ARG A 252 -30.01 6.90 8.90
C ARG A 252 -30.75 6.30 10.11
N LEU A 253 -31.29 5.09 9.98
CA LEU A 253 -31.94 4.37 11.07
C LEU A 253 -30.96 4.04 12.22
N GLY A 254 -29.72 3.67 11.89
CA GLY A 254 -28.66 3.41 12.87
C GLY A 254 -28.25 4.64 13.69
N LYS A 255 -28.55 5.85 13.20
CA LYS A 255 -28.38 7.12 13.95
C LYS A 255 -29.60 7.47 14.82
N GLY A 256 -30.55 6.55 15.00
CA GLY A 256 -31.72 6.73 15.86
C GLY A 256 -32.88 7.48 15.21
N ARG A 257 -32.85 7.75 13.89
CA ARG A 257 -33.96 8.41 13.19
C ARG A 257 -35.13 7.48 12.97
N THR A 258 -36.34 8.03 12.95
CA THR A 258 -37.53 7.27 12.57
C THR A 258 -37.50 6.92 11.08
N LEU A 259 -38.22 5.88 10.67
CA LEU A 259 -38.25 5.49 9.26
C LEU A 259 -38.87 6.56 8.37
N ALA A 260 -39.91 7.25 8.86
CA ALA A 260 -40.57 8.35 8.16
C ALA A 260 -39.59 9.52 7.92
N GLU A 261 -38.87 9.96 8.96
CA GLU A 261 -37.80 10.97 8.83
C GLU A 261 -36.71 10.51 7.86
N ALA A 262 -36.25 9.26 7.99
CA ALA A 262 -35.16 8.75 7.18
C ALA A 262 -35.51 8.67 5.69
N VAL A 263 -36.79 8.45 5.36
CA VAL A 263 -37.33 8.48 3.99
C VAL A 263 -37.51 9.92 3.49
N ALA A 264 -38.00 10.83 4.33
CA ALA A 264 -38.22 12.24 3.97
C ALA A 264 -36.93 13.01 3.67
N MET A 265 -35.79 12.58 4.21
CA MET A 265 -34.50 13.17 3.89
C MET A 265 -34.09 12.88 2.44
N SER A 266 -34.35 13.82 1.54
CA SER A 266 -33.88 13.78 0.17
C SER A 266 -32.34 13.68 0.11
N ARG A 267 -31.81 13.16 -1.00
CA ARG A 267 -30.36 13.19 -1.25
C ARG A 267 -29.89 14.62 -1.04
N GLY A 268 -28.92 14.85 -0.15
CA GLY A 268 -28.33 16.17 0.12
C GLY A 268 -27.55 16.77 -1.04
N VAL A 269 -27.88 16.39 -2.27
CA VAL A 269 -27.46 17.06 -3.50
C VAL A 269 -28.72 17.73 -4.02
N VAL A 270 -28.78 19.05 -3.85
CA VAL A 270 -29.81 19.88 -4.45
C VAL A 270 -29.72 19.67 -5.96
N SER A 271 -30.65 18.91 -6.54
CA SER A 271 -30.70 18.67 -8.00
C SER A 271 -30.87 19.96 -8.81
N ASN A 272 -31.23 21.06 -8.12
CA ASN A 272 -31.45 22.39 -8.67
C ASN A 272 -30.34 23.38 -8.28
N LEU A 273 -29.10 22.94 -8.07
CA LEU A 273 -27.98 23.88 -8.11
C LEU A 273 -27.74 24.24 -9.58
N PRO A 274 -27.96 25.51 -10.01
CA PRO A 274 -27.61 25.93 -11.35
C PRO A 274 -26.12 25.64 -11.59
N ALA A 275 -25.77 25.26 -12.82
CA ALA A 275 -24.44 24.78 -13.20
C ALA A 275 -23.27 25.79 -13.00
N SER A 276 -23.50 26.95 -12.39
CA SER A 276 -22.57 28.07 -12.37
C SER A 276 -22.16 28.58 -10.99
N VAL A 277 -22.71 28.09 -9.87
CA VAL A 277 -22.24 28.53 -8.55
C VAL A 277 -21.16 27.57 -8.08
N GLY A 278 -19.94 27.83 -8.54
CA GLY A 278 -18.74 27.19 -8.05
C GLY A 278 -18.76 27.20 -6.52
N THR A 279 -18.79 26.01 -5.91
CA THR A 279 -18.59 25.88 -4.48
C THR A 279 -17.19 26.38 -4.19
N GLY A 280 -17.11 27.64 -3.74
CA GLY A 280 -15.89 28.41 -3.48
C GLY A 280 -14.99 27.75 -2.43
N GLY A 281 -14.38 26.64 -2.82
CA GLY A 281 -13.29 25.99 -2.12
C GLY A 281 -12.00 26.71 -2.48
N GLY A 282 -11.70 27.76 -1.72
CA GLY A 282 -10.35 28.27 -1.55
C GLY A 282 -9.82 29.16 -2.67
N SER A 283 -10.12 30.45 -2.60
CA SER A 283 -9.17 31.47 -3.02
C SER A 283 -9.02 32.43 -1.85
N LEU A 284 -7.89 32.30 -1.15
CA LEU A 284 -7.41 33.25 -0.16
C LEU A 284 -7.22 34.60 -0.86
N ALA A 285 -8.24 35.46 -0.80
CA ALA A 285 -8.04 36.88 -1.04
C ALA A 285 -7.16 37.40 0.10
N GLN A 286 -5.91 37.70 -0.20
CA GLN A 286 -5.03 38.43 0.70
C GLN A 286 -5.64 39.84 0.89
N GLU A 287 -6.26 40.08 2.04
CA GLU A 287 -6.54 41.44 2.50
C GLU A 287 -5.19 42.12 2.78
N GLY A 288 -4.77 43.01 1.87
CA GLY A 288 -3.63 43.88 2.09
C GLY A 288 -3.97 44.92 3.16
N THR A 289 -3.42 44.79 4.35
CA THR A 289 -3.49 45.82 5.39
C THR A 289 -2.59 46.99 5.03
N ASN A 290 -3.20 48.10 4.65
CA ASN A 290 -2.55 49.37 4.41
C ASN A 290 -2.29 50.05 5.77
N ILE A 291 -1.15 49.75 6.42
CA ILE A 291 -0.74 50.40 7.67
C ILE A 291 0.09 51.63 7.30
N GLY A 292 -0.55 52.81 7.35
CA GLY A 292 0.15 54.10 7.31
C GLY A 292 0.83 54.36 8.66
N ILE A 293 2.15 54.48 8.65
CA ILE A 293 2.95 54.96 9.79
C ILE A 293 3.20 56.44 9.53
N SER A 294 2.63 57.30 10.37
CA SER A 294 2.91 58.74 10.38
C SER A 294 4.17 59.01 11.19
N GLU A 295 4.99 59.93 10.69
CA GLU A 295 6.29 60.39 11.20
C GLU A 295 6.20 61.20 12.50
#